data_AF-A0A519V255-F1
#
_entry.id   AF-A0A519V255-F1
#
_cell.length_a   1.000
_cell.length_b   1.000
_cell.length_c   1.000
_cell.angle_alpha   90.00
_cell.angle_beta   90.00
_cell.angle_gamma   90.00
#
_symmetry.space_group_name_H-M   'P 1'
#
loop_
_entity.id
_entity.type
_entity.pdbx_description
1 polymer ?
#
loop_
_entity_poly.entity_id
_entity_poly.type
_entity_poly.pdbx_seq_one_letter_code
_entity_poly.pdbx_strand_id
1 'polypeptide(L)'
;SNAELLAPNHTKYYLNTLDVLVCRYLKNHFNLSGYDLKFAAYLFVTYAIEVRADELYPIYQEILTAKESRVTVKSIILEEEGHLEEMLNQLREFSTNWEKHANEIIKIEQQMFNDWMLGLAKEVVA
;
A
#
# COMPACT_ATOMS: atom_id res chain seq x y z
N SER A 1 -0.34 23.66 1.42
CA SER A 1 -1.41 23.80 2.42
C SER A 1 -2.06 22.44 2.61
N ASN A 2 -2.51 22.05 3.79
CA ASN A 2 -3.22 20.76 3.96
C ASN A 2 -4.65 20.78 3.41
N ALA A 3 -5.16 21.94 3.00
CA ALA A 3 -6.54 22.12 2.52
C ALA A 3 -6.86 21.38 1.22
N GLU A 4 -5.86 20.91 0.48
CA GLU A 4 -6.02 20.18 -0.78
C GLU A 4 -6.12 18.66 -0.58
N LEU A 5 -5.84 18.17 0.63
CA LEU A 5 -5.85 16.74 0.96
C LEU A 5 -7.15 16.36 1.64
N LEU A 6 -7.77 15.28 1.16
CA LEU A 6 -8.81 14.58 1.90
C LEU A 6 -8.18 13.85 3.08
N ALA A 7 -8.82 13.87 4.26
CA ALA A 7 -8.32 13.29 5.50
C ALA A 7 -6.83 13.65 5.77
N PRO A 8 -6.45 14.94 5.85
CA PRO A 8 -5.08 15.42 5.70
C PRO A 8 -4.09 14.80 6.67
N ASN A 9 -4.52 14.53 7.91
CA ASN A 9 -3.67 13.88 8.92
C ASN A 9 -3.33 12.42 8.56
N HIS A 10 -4.28 11.70 7.98
CA HIS A 10 -4.08 10.31 7.56
C HIS A 10 -3.33 10.24 6.23
N THR A 11 -3.64 11.14 5.29
CA THR A 11 -3.00 11.17 3.96
C THR A 11 -1.55 11.59 4.02
N LYS A 12 -1.21 12.69 4.69
CA LYS A 12 0.13 13.27 4.67
C LYS A 12 1.21 12.31 5.20
N TYR A 13 0.84 11.48 6.16
CA TYR A 13 1.78 10.61 6.86
C TYR A 13 1.61 9.13 6.50
N TYR A 14 0.75 8.78 5.54
CA TYR A 14 0.41 7.39 5.25
C TYR A 14 1.65 6.52 4.98
N LEU A 15 2.41 6.83 3.93
CA LEU A 15 3.58 6.03 3.55
C LEU A 15 4.68 6.08 4.62
N ASN A 16 4.95 7.25 5.21
CA ASN A 16 5.98 7.37 6.25
C ASN A 16 5.61 6.57 7.52
N THR A 17 4.33 6.53 7.89
CA THR A 17 3.86 5.77 9.05
C THR A 17 3.93 4.28 8.75
N LEU A 18 3.52 3.86 7.55
CA LEU A 18 3.63 2.46 7.11
C LEU A 18 5.10 2.01 7.14
N ASP A 19 6.02 2.80 6.58
CA ASP A 19 7.45 2.51 6.58
C ASP A 19 8.02 2.34 7.99
N VAL A 20 7.66 3.23 8.93
CA VAL A 20 8.08 3.13 10.34
C VAL A 20 7.54 1.86 11.01
N LEU A 21 6.27 1.51 10.78
CA LEU A 21 5.64 0.33 11.37
C LEU A 21 6.25 -0.96 10.79
N VAL A 22 6.47 -1.00 9.48
CA VAL A 22 7.09 -2.14 8.79
C VAL A 22 8.55 -2.29 9.21
N CYS A 23 9.34 -1.21 9.25
CA CYS A 23 10.71 -1.23 9.77
C CYS A 23 10.77 -1.83 11.18
N ARG A 24 9.85 -1.43 12.06
CA ARG A 24 9.78 -1.96 13.44
C ARG A 24 9.46 -3.45 13.45
N TYR A 25 8.50 -3.88 12.65
CA TYR A 25 8.13 -5.29 12.53
C TYR A 25 9.30 -6.14 12.03
N LEU A 26 9.95 -5.72 10.93
CA LEU A 26 11.05 -6.45 10.31
C LEU A 26 12.28 -6.52 11.21
N LYS A 27 12.62 -5.43 11.89
CA LYS A 27 13.71 -5.41 12.88
C LYS A 27 13.51 -6.48 13.97
N ASN A 28 12.27 -6.65 14.45
CA ASN A 28 11.97 -7.60 15.53
C ASN A 28 11.93 -9.07 15.06
N HIS A 29 11.61 -9.33 13.79
CA HIS A 29 11.43 -10.68 13.27
C HIS A 29 12.63 -11.24 12.52
N PHE A 30 13.41 -10.37 11.87
CA PHE A 30 14.59 -10.75 11.09
C PHE A 30 15.91 -10.30 11.73
N ASN A 31 15.87 -9.56 12.84
CA ASN A 31 17.05 -8.99 13.50
C ASN A 31 17.94 -8.16 12.57
N LEU A 32 17.32 -7.48 11.59
CA LEU A 32 18.01 -6.67 10.58
C LEU A 32 18.39 -5.29 11.12
N SER A 33 19.41 -4.70 10.53
CA SER A 33 19.83 -3.33 10.81
C SER A 33 20.43 -2.66 9.57
N GLY A 34 20.64 -1.34 9.64
CA GLY A 34 21.35 -0.61 8.59
C GLY A 34 20.68 -0.73 7.22
N TYR A 35 21.47 -1.11 6.22
CA TYR A 35 21.02 -1.23 4.83
C TYR A 35 20.00 -2.35 4.64
N ASP A 36 20.25 -3.54 5.20
CA ASP A 36 19.39 -4.71 5.01
C ASP A 36 17.98 -4.47 5.54
N LEU A 37 17.86 -3.75 6.67
CA LEU A 37 16.56 -3.37 7.21
C LEU A 37 15.81 -2.41 6.27
N LYS A 38 16.51 -1.42 5.70
CA LYS A 38 15.91 -0.46 4.76
C LYS A 38 15.47 -1.15 3.48
N PHE A 39 16.29 -2.06 2.95
CA PHE A 39 15.95 -2.81 1.74
C PHE A 39 14.75 -3.73 1.98
N ALA A 40 14.73 -4.47 3.09
CA ALA A 40 13.59 -5.30 3.45
C ALA A 40 12.32 -4.44 3.63
N ALA A 41 12.41 -3.30 4.32
CA ALA A 41 11.29 -2.40 4.49
C ALA A 41 10.75 -1.91 3.15
N TYR A 42 11.64 -1.47 2.24
CA TYR A 42 11.27 -1.10 0.88
C TYR A 42 10.49 -2.23 0.18
N LEU A 43 11.01 -3.47 0.16
CA LEU A 43 10.33 -4.59 -0.50
C LEU A 43 8.92 -4.81 0.03
N PHE A 44 8.77 -4.91 1.35
CA PHE A 44 7.47 -5.22 1.93
C PHE A 44 6.49 -4.03 1.89
N VAL A 45 6.97 -2.79 2.04
CA VAL A 45 6.12 -1.60 1.93
C VAL A 45 5.63 -1.44 0.50
N THR A 46 6.51 -1.53 -0.50
CA THR A 46 6.14 -1.45 -1.92
C THR A 46 5.13 -2.53 -2.25
N TYR A 47 5.39 -3.79 -1.88
CA TYR A 47 4.43 -4.88 -2.09
C TYR A 47 3.04 -4.60 -1.47
N ALA A 48 2.97 -4.06 -0.25
CA ALA A 48 1.68 -3.74 0.37
C ALA A 48 0.92 -2.63 -0.37
N ILE A 49 1.65 -1.66 -0.93
CA ILE A 49 1.05 -0.61 -1.77
C ILE A 49 0.57 -1.15 -3.11
N GLU A 50 1.33 -2.05 -3.75
CA GLU A 50 0.91 -2.71 -4.99
C GLU A 50 -0.37 -3.53 -4.77
N VAL A 51 -0.46 -4.28 -3.67
CA VAL A 51 -1.70 -5.01 -3.30
C VAL A 51 -2.87 -4.05 -3.12
N ARG A 52 -2.68 -2.89 -2.49
CA ARG A 52 -3.72 -1.87 -2.35
C ARG A 52 -4.12 -1.28 -3.71
N ALA A 53 -3.17 -1.08 -4.62
CA ALA A 53 -3.42 -0.58 -5.97
C ALA A 53 -4.22 -1.58 -6.81
N ASP A 54 -3.85 -2.86 -6.75
CA ASP A 54 -4.56 -3.98 -7.39
C ASP A 54 -6.03 -4.07 -6.92
N GLU A 55 -6.30 -3.79 -5.64
CA GLU A 55 -7.67 -3.72 -5.13
C GLU A 55 -8.46 -2.47 -5.58
N LEU A 56 -7.82 -1.30 -5.61
CA LEU A 56 -8.51 -0.01 -5.80
C LEU A 56 -8.78 0.33 -7.27
N TYR A 57 -7.82 0.09 -8.16
CA TYR A 57 -7.96 0.54 -9.55
C TYR A 57 -9.08 -0.16 -10.34
N PRO A 58 -9.36 -1.47 -10.14
CA PRO A 58 -10.51 -2.12 -10.76
C PRO A 58 -11.83 -1.46 -10.34
N ILE A 59 -12.00 -1.17 -9.05
CA ILE A 59 -13.20 -0.48 -8.54
C ILE A 59 -13.33 0.91 -9.19
N TYR A 60 -12.22 1.64 -9.29
CA TYR A 60 -12.24 2.96 -9.92
C TYR A 60 -12.58 2.87 -11.41
N GLN A 61 -12.03 1.90 -12.14
CA GLN A 61 -12.36 1.64 -13.54
C GLN A 61 -13.84 1.29 -13.73
N GLU A 62 -14.42 0.48 -12.85
CA GLU A 62 -15.84 0.14 -12.88
C GLU A 62 -16.72 1.40 -12.75
N ILE A 63 -16.38 2.28 -11.79
CA ILE A 63 -17.10 3.56 -11.60
C ILE A 63 -16.97 4.45 -12.84
N LEU A 64 -15.76 4.60 -13.40
CA LEU A 64 -15.54 5.38 -14.62
C LEU A 64 -16.37 4.84 -15.79
N THR A 65 -16.43 3.51 -15.93
CA THR A 65 -17.19 2.84 -16.98
C THR A 65 -18.70 3.07 -16.78
N ALA A 66 -19.21 2.92 -15.56
CA ALA A 66 -20.62 3.16 -15.23
C ALA A 66 -21.04 4.63 -15.41
N LYS A 67 -20.08 5.57 -15.39
CA LYS A 67 -20.31 7.00 -15.66
C LYS A 67 -20.03 7.39 -17.12
N GLU A 68 -19.78 6.42 -18.00
CA GLU A 68 -19.42 6.65 -19.40
C GLU A 68 -18.26 7.65 -19.56
N SER A 69 -17.33 7.64 -18.60
CA SER A 69 -16.16 8.51 -18.64
C SER A 69 -15.27 8.16 -19.83
N ARG A 70 -14.72 9.18 -20.48
CA ARG A 70 -13.71 9.00 -21.53
C ARG A 70 -12.33 8.62 -20.97
N VAL A 71 -12.15 8.76 -19.66
CA VAL A 71 -10.91 8.40 -18.96
C VAL A 71 -10.94 6.91 -18.60
N THR A 72 -9.79 6.25 -18.74
CA THR A 72 -9.59 4.84 -18.40
C THR A 72 -8.31 4.69 -17.59
N VAL A 73 -8.31 3.79 -16.62
CA VAL A 73 -7.13 3.42 -15.82
C VAL A 73 -6.64 2.00 -16.13
N LYS A 74 -7.19 1.33 -17.15
CA LYS A 74 -6.77 -0.02 -17.56
C LYS A 74 -5.27 -0.17 -17.85
N SER A 75 -4.62 0.86 -18.40
CA SER A 75 -3.17 0.82 -18.62
C SER A 75 -2.39 0.90 -17.31
N ILE A 76 -2.92 1.62 -16.32
CA ILE A 76 -2.33 1.70 -14.97
C ILE A 76 -2.46 0.34 -14.29
N ILE A 77 -3.65 -0.28 -14.33
CA ILE A 77 -3.88 -1.62 -13.77
C ILE A 77 -2.83 -2.62 -14.30
N LEU A 78 -2.62 -2.64 -15.62
CA LEU A 78 -1.65 -3.56 -16.24
C LEU A 78 -0.20 -3.27 -15.80
N GLU A 79 0.15 -2.02 -15.54
CA GLU A 79 1.47 -1.62 -15.05
C GLU A 79 1.70 -2.11 -13.61
N GLU A 80 0.72 -1.89 -12.72
CA GLU A 80 0.82 -2.33 -11.32
C GLU A 80 0.79 -3.85 -11.18
N GLU A 81 0.08 -4.59 -12.05
CA GLU A 81 0.15 -6.06 -12.09
C GLU A 81 1.58 -6.54 -12.36
N GLY A 82 2.31 -5.85 -13.25
CA GLY A 82 3.72 -6.12 -13.52
C GLY A 82 4.63 -5.80 -12.33
N HIS A 83 4.41 -4.65 -11.67
CA HIS A 83 5.14 -4.29 -10.44
C HIS A 83 4.90 -5.29 -9.31
N LEU A 84 3.66 -5.75 -9.14
CA LEU A 84 3.30 -6.74 -8.13
C LEU A 84 4.01 -8.07 -8.38
N GLU A 85 4.08 -8.54 -9.63
CA GLU A 85 4.83 -9.74 -9.99
C GLU A 85 6.32 -9.61 -9.68
N GLU A 86 6.91 -8.44 -9.99
CA GLU A 86 8.31 -8.16 -9.67
C GLU A 86 8.57 -8.20 -8.16
N MET A 87 7.71 -7.55 -7.37
CA MET A 87 7.82 -7.54 -5.91
C MET A 87 7.66 -8.95 -5.32
N LEU A 88 6.73 -9.75 -5.84
CA LEU A 88 6.53 -11.14 -5.42
C LEU A 88 7.79 -11.99 -5.65
N ASN A 89 8.45 -11.82 -6.78
CA ASN A 89 9.69 -12.55 -7.07
C ASN A 89 10.82 -12.15 -6.12
N GLN A 90 11.00 -10.85 -5.87
CA GLN A 90 12.03 -10.37 -4.92
C GLN A 90 11.76 -10.84 -3.49
N LEU A 91 10.48 -10.87 -3.06
CA LEU A 91 10.10 -11.37 -1.72
C LEU A 91 10.35 -12.87 -1.55
N ARG A 92 10.06 -13.68 -2.58
CA ARG A 92 10.34 -15.12 -2.60
C ARG A 92 11.83 -15.43 -2.47
N GLU A 93 12.67 -14.63 -3.10
CA GLU A 93 14.13 -14.74 -2.97
C GLU A 93 14.62 -14.25 -1.61
N PHE A 94 14.01 -13.21 -1.05
CA PHE A 94 14.39 -12.62 0.23
C PHE A 94 14.16 -13.57 1.42
N SER A 95 13.04 -14.29 1.46
CA SER A 95 12.73 -15.20 2.58
C SER A 95 11.81 -16.35 2.19
N THR A 96 12.11 -17.55 2.68
CA THR A 96 11.24 -18.73 2.50
C THR A 96 9.89 -18.59 3.20
N ASN A 97 9.78 -17.72 4.21
CA ASN A 97 8.55 -17.44 4.94
C ASN A 97 7.96 -16.06 4.60
N TRP A 98 8.32 -15.48 3.45
CA TRP A 98 7.92 -14.12 3.06
C TRP A 98 6.40 -13.91 3.15
N GLU A 99 5.58 -14.88 2.73
CA GLU A 99 4.11 -14.79 2.74
C GLU A 99 3.57 -14.49 4.14
N LYS A 100 4.13 -15.13 5.17
CA LYS A 100 3.73 -14.88 6.56
C LYS A 100 4.00 -13.42 6.94
N HIS A 101 5.16 -12.89 6.57
CA HIS A 101 5.54 -11.51 6.91
C HIS A 101 4.77 -10.49 6.08
N ALA A 102 4.56 -10.78 4.79
CA ALA A 102 3.73 -9.99 3.89
C ALA A 102 2.29 -9.87 4.41
N ASN A 103 1.68 -10.98 4.86
CA ASN A 103 0.35 -10.98 5.44
C ASN A 103 0.24 -10.11 6.70
N GLU A 104 1.24 -10.11 7.59
CA GLU A 104 1.23 -9.22 8.76
C GLU A 104 1.36 -7.74 8.35
N ILE A 105 2.12 -7.46 7.29
CA ILE A 105 2.32 -6.10 6.79
C ILE A 105 1.07 -5.59 6.05
N ILE A 106 0.40 -6.44 5.28
CA ILE A 106 -0.92 -6.14 4.69
C ILE A 106 -1.93 -5.81 5.79
N LYS A 107 -1.94 -6.53 6.92
CA LYS A 107 -2.84 -6.17 8.05
C LYS A 107 -2.54 -4.79 8.62
N ILE A 108 -1.26 -4.42 8.72
CA ILE A 108 -0.85 -3.08 9.17
C ILE A 108 -1.37 -2.02 8.19
N GLU A 109 -1.13 -2.21 6.89
CA GLU A 109 -1.62 -1.31 5.84
C GLU A 109 -3.15 -1.22 5.85
N GLN A 110 -3.85 -2.36 5.93
CA GLN A 110 -5.31 -2.41 5.95
C GLN A 110 -5.92 -1.65 7.14
N GLN A 111 -5.29 -1.73 8.31
CA GLN A 111 -5.73 -0.95 9.47
C GLN A 111 -5.60 0.56 9.20
N MET A 112 -4.47 0.99 8.65
CA MET A 112 -4.24 2.39 8.29
C MET A 112 -5.22 2.86 7.21
N PHE A 113 -5.50 2.02 6.21
CA PHE A 113 -6.49 2.28 5.18
C PHE A 113 -7.88 2.48 5.76
N ASN A 114 -8.29 1.62 6.70
CA ASN A 114 -9.58 1.73 7.39
C ASN A 114 -9.68 3.04 8.18
N ASP A 115 -8.62 3.42 8.89
CA ASP A 115 -8.57 4.68 9.65
C ASP A 115 -8.65 5.90 8.70
N TRP A 116 -7.97 5.83 7.55
CA TRP A 116 -8.06 6.83 6.50
C TRP A 116 -9.48 6.93 5.93
N MET A 117 -10.13 5.80 5.61
CA MET A 117 -11.51 5.75 5.12
C MET A 117 -12.51 6.32 6.13
N LEU A 118 -12.34 6.03 7.42
CA LEU A 118 -13.14 6.62 8.50
C LEU A 118 -12.93 8.13 8.62
N GLY A 119 -11.69 8.60 8.42
CA GLY A 119 -11.37 10.02 8.32
C GLY A 119 -12.07 10.68 7.14
N LEU A 120 -11.97 10.06 5.96
CA LEU A 120 -12.58 10.54 4.72
C LEU A 120 -14.10 10.62 4.82
N ALA A 121 -14.75 9.60 5.38
CA ALA A 121 -16.20 9.56 5.54
C ALA A 121 -16.73 10.74 6.37
N LYS A 122 -15.96 11.22 7.36
CA LYS A 122 -16.34 12.40 8.17
C LYS A 122 -16.29 13.71 7.37
N GLU A 123 -15.49 13.76 6.31
CA GLU A 123 -15.34 14.95 5.47
C GLU A 123 -16.34 14.97 4.31
N VAL A 124 -16.69 13.80 3.77
CA VAL A 124 -17.63 13.69 2.63
C VAL A 124 -19.10 13.76 3.04
N VAL A 125 -19.42 13.43 4.29
CA VAL A 125 -20.79 13.51 4.85
C VAL A 125 -21.10 14.90 5.45
N ALA A 126 -20.09 15.79 5.54
CA ALA A 126 -20.24 17.18 5.99
C ALA A 126 -20.69 18.11 4.86
#